data_AF-A0A534YX87-F1
#
_entry.id   AF-A0A534YX87-F1
#
_cell.length_a   1.000
_cell.length_b   1.000
_cell.length_c   1.000
_cell.angle_alpha   90.00
_cell.angle_beta   90.00
_cell.angle_gamma   90.00
#
_symmetry.space_group_name_H-M   'P 1'
#
loop_
_entity.id
_entity.type
_entity.pdbx_description
1 polymer ?
#
loop_
_entity_poly.entity_id
_entity_poly.type
_entity_poly.pdbx_seq_one_letter_code
_entity_poly.pdbx_strand_id
1 'polypeptide(L)'
;MNLAVVVIGLFVIVYAGLLVLAIRRPLLARLALREAVRRPGQSAIIVLGLMIGTMAIFAMQVLGDSFYNSQTRGALLAWGHVDLVAADGGRFFDPALATELAADPGLHSSLGGVQAGVELTSSVIDLDRGNVKPLVILVGFDPAAEGPFGSYQLTDGRTTLGQDLAIDEVLISASLANALDARSGDRLRVLIGAQHAELRLAGIAKSEGPGAYTLRPALFSPLANLRQLIGDQGINVIRVAGPGEGQIEMDRAHALAPQVRAALLGLPGGGSLRVREPKREDFDAQALQIASSRSFYTALSLFVALAGAALVVNLGLALAEERRPRHAVLRALGLGRSGMVALSVLEGAIYSLAAAVAALVPGALVGLGLVALVYVRVHSVAVESRAAPVQYAVTLGSVALSVTIGSLIVLATLLATFSGRPRPGLTRGSDRGQSAGPAGRRGGLRDPGGGPGRRPHLRPVAGDVDRSCPGVVGGRQPGLDQGHCVE
;
A
#
# COMPACT_ATOMS: atom_id res chain seq x y z
N MET A 1 6.94 19.85 -7.68
CA MET A 1 5.67 19.74 -8.42
C MET A 1 5.21 18.30 -8.34
N ASN A 2 4.01 18.03 -7.81
CA ASN A 2 3.53 16.66 -7.61
C ASN A 2 3.36 15.95 -8.95
N LEU A 3 3.96 14.76 -9.12
CA LEU A 3 3.83 13.94 -10.34
C LEU A 3 2.36 13.75 -10.75
N ALA A 4 1.47 13.56 -9.77
CA ALA A 4 0.03 13.50 -9.97
C ALA A 4 -0.53 14.70 -10.74
N VAL A 5 -0.15 15.93 -10.36
CA VAL A 5 -0.61 17.17 -11.00
C VAL A 5 -0.09 17.25 -12.43
N VAL A 6 1.14 16.81 -12.67
CA VAL A 6 1.74 16.76 -14.02
C VAL A 6 0.98 15.78 -14.92
N VAL A 7 0.69 14.57 -14.44
CA VAL A 7 -0.05 13.55 -15.20
C VAL A 7 -1.48 13.99 -15.48
N ILE A 8 -2.18 14.57 -14.50
CA ILE A 8 -3.53 15.11 -14.68
C ILE A 8 -3.51 16.28 -15.67
N GLY A 9 -2.54 17.19 -15.57
CA GLY A 9 -2.37 18.29 -16.51
C GLY A 9 -2.14 17.80 -17.94
N LEU A 10 -1.29 16.78 -18.13
CA LEU A 10 -1.07 16.15 -19.43
C LEU A 10 -2.36 15.52 -19.98
N PHE A 11 -3.12 14.81 -19.16
CA PHE A 11 -4.42 14.25 -19.56
C PHE A 11 -5.37 15.34 -20.05
N VAL A 12 -5.51 16.44 -19.30
CA VAL A 12 -6.38 17.56 -19.68
C VAL A 12 -5.94 18.16 -21.01
N ILE A 13 -4.63 18.41 -21.20
CA ILE A 13 -4.09 18.97 -22.45
C ILE A 13 -4.37 18.04 -23.64
N VAL A 14 -4.13 16.74 -23.49
CA VAL A 14 -4.33 15.76 -24.56
C VAL A 14 -5.81 15.64 -24.92
N TYR A 15 -6.70 15.48 -23.94
CA TYR A 15 -8.13 15.35 -24.19
C TYR A 15 -8.76 16.66 -24.68
N ALA A 16 -8.28 17.82 -24.23
CA ALA A 16 -8.68 19.11 -24.78
C ALA A 16 -8.27 19.25 -26.25
N GLY A 17 -7.05 18.81 -26.61
CA GLY A 17 -6.60 18.77 -28.01
C GLY A 17 -7.48 17.86 -28.88
N LEU A 18 -7.88 16.70 -28.36
CA LEU A 18 -8.80 15.80 -29.05
C LEU A 18 -10.21 16.37 -29.17
N LEU A 19 -10.69 17.08 -28.15
CA LEU A 19 -11.98 17.77 -28.19
C LEU A 19 -11.97 18.88 -29.24
N VAL A 20 -10.92 19.69 -29.30
CA VAL A 20 -10.73 20.70 -30.35
C VAL A 20 -10.69 20.05 -31.74
N LEU A 21 -10.02 18.91 -31.88
CA LEU A 21 -10.01 18.14 -33.13
C LEU A 21 -11.42 17.63 -33.49
N ALA A 22 -12.18 17.14 -32.52
CA ALA A 22 -13.55 16.66 -32.71
C ALA A 22 -14.50 17.79 -33.16
N ILE A 23 -14.37 18.97 -32.55
CA ILE A 23 -15.14 20.17 -32.91
C ILE A 23 -14.75 20.67 -34.30
N ARG A 24 -13.46 20.72 -34.63
CA ARG A 24 -12.98 21.17 -35.95
C ARG A 24 -13.27 20.18 -37.07
N ARG A 25 -13.45 18.89 -36.77
CA ARG A 25 -13.74 17.83 -37.75
C ARG A 25 -14.98 17.02 -37.36
N PRO A 26 -16.18 17.63 -37.41
CA PRO A 26 -17.40 17.03 -36.87
C PRO A 26 -17.83 15.76 -37.58
N LEU A 27 -17.48 15.59 -38.86
CA LEU A 27 -17.75 14.36 -39.62
C LEU A 27 -16.98 13.16 -39.05
N LEU A 28 -15.70 13.33 -38.72
CA LEU A 28 -14.88 12.26 -38.13
C LEU A 28 -15.36 11.91 -36.72
N ALA A 29 -15.70 12.93 -35.93
CA ALA A 29 -16.24 12.74 -34.58
C ALA A 29 -17.58 11.98 -34.61
N ARG A 30 -18.50 12.37 -35.52
CA ARG A 30 -19.78 11.66 -35.71
C ARG A 30 -19.58 10.22 -36.15
N LEU A 31 -18.62 9.95 -37.04
CA LEU A 31 -18.29 8.59 -37.47
C LEU A 31 -17.76 7.75 -36.32
N ALA A 32 -16.79 8.26 -35.56
CA ALA A 32 -16.23 7.57 -34.38
C ALA A 32 -17.30 7.24 -33.34
N LEU A 33 -18.14 8.23 -32.98
CA LEU A 33 -19.19 8.05 -31.98
C LEU A 33 -20.29 7.08 -32.46
N ARG A 34 -20.73 7.23 -33.72
CA ARG A 34 -21.77 6.37 -34.28
C ARG A 34 -21.32 4.92 -34.34
N GLU A 35 -20.05 4.66 -34.64
CA GLU A 35 -19.51 3.31 -34.66
C GLU A 35 -19.46 2.69 -33.25
N ALA A 36 -18.99 3.45 -32.27
CA ALA A 36 -18.94 3.00 -30.87
C ALA A 36 -20.33 2.64 -30.32
N VAL A 37 -21.39 3.33 -30.75
CA VAL A 37 -22.77 3.07 -30.28
C VAL A 37 -23.47 1.97 -31.08
N ARG A 38 -23.21 1.85 -32.40
CA ARG A 38 -23.96 0.91 -33.26
C ARG A 38 -23.51 -0.54 -33.18
N ARG A 39 -22.32 -0.83 -32.65
CA ARG A 39 -21.79 -2.20 -32.50
C ARG A 39 -21.51 -2.56 -31.04
N PRO A 40 -22.56 -2.68 -30.20
CA PRO A 40 -22.40 -2.79 -28.75
C PRO A 40 -21.59 -4.01 -28.32
N GLY A 41 -21.72 -5.16 -28.99
CA GLY A 41 -20.95 -6.37 -28.64
C GLY A 41 -19.44 -6.20 -28.85
N GLN A 42 -19.04 -5.65 -30.00
CA GLN A 42 -17.62 -5.42 -30.30
C GLN A 42 -17.07 -4.33 -29.36
N SER A 43 -17.77 -3.21 -29.21
CA SER A 43 -17.36 -2.13 -28.32
C SER A 43 -17.29 -2.55 -26.84
N ALA A 44 -18.20 -3.42 -26.39
CA ALA A 44 -18.18 -3.96 -25.03
C ALA A 44 -16.94 -4.81 -24.76
N ILE A 45 -16.54 -5.70 -25.69
CA ILE A 45 -15.32 -6.52 -25.56
C ILE A 45 -14.08 -5.63 -25.44
N ILE A 46 -14.02 -4.54 -26.22
CA ILE A 46 -12.92 -3.57 -26.16
C ILE A 46 -12.89 -2.92 -24.78
N VAL A 47 -14.02 -2.33 -24.38
CA VAL A 47 -14.13 -1.64 -23.10
C VAL A 47 -13.79 -2.58 -21.95
N LEU A 48 -14.27 -3.83 -21.94
CA LEU A 48 -13.95 -4.82 -20.92
C LEU A 48 -12.47 -5.16 -20.87
N GLY A 49 -11.81 -5.40 -22.00
CA GLY A 49 -10.38 -5.70 -22.02
C GLY A 49 -9.52 -4.52 -21.56
N LEU A 50 -9.88 -3.29 -21.97
CA LEU A 50 -9.24 -2.06 -21.48
C LEU A 50 -9.54 -1.81 -19.99
N MET A 51 -10.74 -2.19 -19.54
CA MET A 51 -11.20 -2.05 -18.17
C MET A 51 -10.35 -2.89 -17.23
N ILE A 52 -9.99 -4.13 -17.60
CA ILE A 52 -9.18 -5.02 -16.75
C ILE A 52 -7.84 -4.36 -16.37
N GLY A 53 -7.14 -3.75 -17.33
CA GLY A 53 -5.87 -3.07 -17.05
C GLY A 53 -6.03 -1.85 -16.14
N THR A 54 -7.03 -1.00 -16.43
CA THR A 54 -7.31 0.21 -15.64
C THR A 54 -7.83 -0.11 -14.24
N MET A 55 -8.62 -1.17 -14.11
CA MET A 55 -9.12 -1.76 -12.86
C MET A 55 -7.96 -2.21 -11.97
N ALA A 56 -6.97 -2.90 -12.52
CA ALA A 56 -5.80 -3.34 -11.77
C ALA A 56 -4.96 -2.16 -11.24
N ILE A 57 -4.78 -1.12 -12.06
CA ILE A 57 -4.10 0.12 -11.65
C ILE A 57 -4.89 0.81 -10.52
N PHE A 58 -6.22 0.91 -10.64
CA PHE A 58 -7.05 1.54 -9.61
C PHE A 58 -7.05 0.75 -8.30
N ALA A 59 -7.18 -0.59 -8.37
CA ALA A 59 -7.13 -1.46 -7.20
C ALA A 59 -5.83 -1.28 -6.39
N MET A 60 -4.69 -1.13 -7.10
CA MET A 60 -3.40 -0.87 -6.46
C MET A 60 -3.34 0.51 -5.78
N GLN A 61 -3.97 1.54 -6.37
CA GLN A 61 -4.04 2.85 -5.72
C GLN A 61 -4.94 2.85 -4.49
N VAL A 62 -6.09 2.16 -4.54
CA VAL A 62 -6.97 1.98 -3.38
C VAL A 62 -6.23 1.25 -2.25
N LEU A 63 -5.41 0.25 -2.58
CA LEU A 63 -4.54 -0.43 -1.61
C LEU A 63 -3.53 0.54 -0.98
N GLY A 64 -2.88 1.37 -1.80
CA GLY A 64 -1.93 2.39 -1.34
C GLY A 64 -2.56 3.45 -0.43
N ASP A 65 -3.70 4.02 -0.84
CA ASP A 65 -4.45 5.01 -0.06
C ASP A 65 -4.94 4.44 1.27
N SER A 66 -5.46 3.20 1.24
CA SER A 66 -5.93 2.50 2.44
C SER A 66 -4.79 2.25 3.41
N PHE A 67 -3.62 1.82 2.91
CA PHE A 67 -2.44 1.64 3.74
C PHE A 67 -1.96 2.95 4.36
N TYR A 68 -1.87 4.03 3.55
CA TYR A 68 -1.49 5.37 4.01
C TYR A 68 -2.40 5.88 5.12
N ASN A 69 -3.72 5.82 4.89
CA ASN A 69 -4.71 6.31 5.85
C ASN A 69 -4.81 5.41 7.09
N SER A 70 -4.62 4.10 6.95
CA SER A 70 -4.62 3.17 8.10
C SER A 70 -3.45 3.44 9.03
N GLN A 71 -2.25 3.62 8.48
CA GLN A 71 -1.06 3.94 9.27
C GLN A 71 -1.23 5.29 9.95
N THR A 72 -1.38 6.38 9.19
CA THR A 72 -1.45 7.74 9.74
C THR A 72 -2.55 7.91 10.80
N ARG A 73 -3.73 7.32 10.61
CA ARG A 73 -4.79 7.32 11.64
C ARG A 73 -4.44 6.42 12.81
N GLY A 74 -3.78 5.29 12.58
CA GLY A 74 -3.25 4.44 13.64
C GLY A 74 -2.28 5.18 14.57
N ALA A 75 -1.38 6.02 14.03
CA ALA A 75 -0.49 6.87 14.84
C ALA A 75 -1.27 7.86 15.72
N LEU A 76 -2.23 8.57 15.12
CA LEU A 76 -3.04 9.56 15.85
C LEU A 76 -3.93 8.89 16.91
N LEU A 77 -4.54 7.76 16.58
CA LEU A 77 -5.39 7.00 17.50
C LEU A 77 -4.59 6.38 18.63
N ALA A 78 -3.38 5.86 18.37
CA ALA A 78 -2.57 5.20 19.38
C ALA A 78 -2.24 6.10 20.57
N TRP A 79 -2.06 7.39 20.34
CA TRP A 79 -1.73 8.32 21.42
C TRP A 79 -2.92 9.15 21.86
N GLY A 80 -4.03 9.16 21.10
CA GLY A 80 -5.21 9.94 21.44
C GLY A 80 -4.83 11.40 21.72
N HIS A 81 -5.20 11.88 22.91
CA HIS A 81 -4.86 13.22 23.39
C HIS A 81 -3.56 13.30 24.19
N VAL A 82 -2.70 12.28 24.14
CA VAL A 82 -1.37 12.29 24.77
C VAL A 82 -0.34 12.74 23.73
N ASP A 83 -0.08 14.05 23.66
CA ASP A 83 0.86 14.60 22.67
C ASP A 83 2.29 14.64 23.19
N LEU A 84 2.48 15.02 24.46
CA LEU A 84 3.80 15.07 25.11
C LEU A 84 3.85 14.14 26.30
N VAL A 85 5.04 13.57 26.50
CA VAL A 85 5.34 12.71 27.64
C VAL A 85 6.64 13.18 28.29
N ALA A 86 6.59 13.50 29.57
CA ALA A 86 7.78 13.78 30.38
C ALA A 86 8.06 12.58 31.29
N ALA A 87 9.24 11.97 31.13
CA ALA A 87 9.67 10.82 31.92
C ALA A 87 11.20 10.79 32.05
N ASP A 88 11.70 10.05 33.05
CA ASP A 88 13.14 9.82 33.29
C ASP A 88 13.47 8.31 33.19
N GLY A 89 13.25 7.73 32.01
CA GLY A 89 13.63 6.34 31.72
C GLY A 89 12.98 5.29 32.62
N GLY A 90 11.78 5.56 33.15
CA GLY A 90 11.04 4.68 34.05
C GLY A 90 11.33 4.88 35.54
N ARG A 91 12.22 5.81 35.91
CA ARG A 91 12.42 6.21 37.31
C ARG A 91 11.20 6.95 37.83
N PHE A 92 10.86 6.67 39.09
CA PHE A 92 9.78 7.37 39.75
C PHE A 92 10.25 8.72 40.32
N PHE A 93 9.30 9.65 40.42
CA PHE A 93 9.46 11.01 40.90
C PHE A 93 8.16 11.51 41.56
N ASP A 94 8.25 12.68 42.19
CA ASP A 94 7.17 13.26 42.98
C ASP A 94 5.97 13.67 42.09
N PRO A 95 4.73 13.24 42.41
CA PRO A 95 3.53 13.71 41.73
C PRO A 95 3.30 15.22 41.79
N ALA A 96 3.93 15.94 42.73
CA ALA A 96 3.87 17.40 42.81
C ALA A 96 4.30 18.07 41.49
N LEU A 97 5.28 17.50 40.77
CA LEU A 97 5.75 18.03 39.48
C LEU A 97 4.64 18.15 38.43
N ALA A 98 3.73 17.17 38.38
CA ALA A 98 2.60 17.21 37.46
C ALA A 98 1.58 18.29 37.86
N THR A 99 1.35 18.45 39.16
CA THR A 99 0.40 19.44 39.71
C THR A 99 0.91 20.86 39.51
N GLU A 100 2.21 21.08 39.75
CA GLU A 100 2.87 22.38 39.53
C GLU A 100 2.90 22.73 38.04
N LEU A 101 3.20 21.77 37.15
CA LEU A 101 3.14 21.99 35.70
C LEU A 101 1.71 22.33 35.24
N ALA A 102 0.69 21.65 35.79
CA ALA A 102 -0.71 21.94 35.49
C ALA A 102 -1.16 23.33 35.95
N ALA A 103 -0.53 23.86 37.00
CA ALA A 103 -0.84 25.16 37.60
C ALA A 103 0.00 26.33 37.03
N ASP A 104 0.96 26.06 36.15
CA ASP A 104 1.81 27.10 35.55
C ASP A 104 0.96 28.12 34.78
N PRO A 105 0.96 29.41 35.16
CA PRO A 105 0.11 30.43 34.54
C PRO A 105 0.34 30.63 33.03
N GLY A 106 1.53 30.34 32.52
CA GLY A 106 1.85 30.45 31.09
C GLY A 106 1.36 29.27 30.26
N LEU A 107 1.20 28.10 30.88
CA LEU A 107 0.83 26.85 30.23
C LEU A 107 -0.61 26.43 30.51
N HIS A 108 -1.18 26.77 31.67
CA HIS A 108 -2.50 26.31 32.11
C HIS A 108 -3.62 26.61 31.09
N SER A 109 -3.62 27.80 30.48
CA SER A 109 -4.60 28.16 29.44
C SER A 109 -4.26 27.65 28.05
N SER A 110 -3.02 27.19 27.85
CA SER A 110 -2.46 26.82 26.54
C SER A 110 -2.46 25.31 26.33
N LEU A 111 -2.41 24.53 27.40
CA LEU A 111 -2.48 23.07 27.40
C LEU A 111 -3.94 22.60 27.46
N GLY A 112 -4.23 21.47 26.80
CA GLY A 112 -5.52 20.80 26.95
C GLY A 112 -5.67 20.15 28.34
N GLY A 113 -4.57 19.63 28.89
CA GLY A 113 -4.53 19.04 30.21
C GLY A 113 -3.16 18.44 30.55
N VAL A 114 -2.96 18.18 31.85
CA VAL A 114 -1.76 17.53 32.40
C VAL A 114 -2.21 16.44 33.34
N GLN A 115 -1.65 15.24 33.20
CA GLN A 115 -1.96 14.10 34.04
C GLN A 115 -0.70 13.43 34.56
N ALA A 116 -0.69 13.22 35.87
CA ALA A 116 0.23 12.34 36.57
C ALA A 116 -0.11 10.88 36.30
N GLY A 117 0.89 10.04 36.02
CA GLY A 117 0.62 8.65 35.69
C GLY A 117 1.75 7.69 35.99
N VAL A 118 1.42 6.42 35.86
CA VAL A 118 2.38 5.32 35.90
C VAL A 118 2.35 4.59 34.56
N GLU A 119 3.51 4.24 34.05
CA GLU A 119 3.64 3.42 32.86
C GLU A 119 4.72 2.38 33.08
N LEU A 120 4.32 1.11 33.15
CA LEU A 120 5.21 0.00 33.43
C LEU A 120 4.91 -1.17 32.51
N THR A 121 5.92 -1.97 32.21
CA THR A 121 5.71 -3.24 31.52
C THR A 121 5.39 -4.32 32.55
N SER A 122 4.23 -4.96 32.40
CA SER A 122 3.74 -6.02 33.28
C SER A 122 3.43 -7.29 32.50
N SER A 123 3.17 -8.37 33.24
CA SER A 123 2.51 -9.57 32.73
C SER A 123 1.13 -9.69 33.36
N VAL A 124 0.11 -10.07 32.59
CA VAL A 124 -1.24 -10.25 33.09
C VAL A 124 -1.66 -11.69 32.89
N ILE A 125 -2.15 -12.29 33.97
CA ILE A 125 -2.69 -13.65 34.02
C ILE A 125 -4.18 -13.53 34.32
N ASP A 126 -5.01 -14.13 33.49
CA ASP A 126 -6.42 -14.34 33.81
C ASP A 126 -6.55 -15.62 34.65
N LEU A 127 -6.95 -15.49 35.91
CA LEU A 127 -7.03 -16.61 36.85
C LEU A 127 -8.26 -17.50 36.61
N ASP A 128 -9.29 -16.97 35.98
CA ASP A 128 -10.53 -17.71 35.70
C ASP A 128 -10.44 -18.45 34.35
N ARG A 129 -9.69 -17.90 33.39
CA ARG A 129 -9.42 -18.51 32.07
C ARG A 129 -8.14 -19.33 32.00
N GLY A 130 -7.17 -19.05 32.87
CA GLY A 130 -5.84 -19.68 32.86
C GLY A 130 -4.91 -19.19 31.74
N ASN A 131 -5.29 -18.14 31.01
CA ASN A 131 -4.48 -17.56 29.94
C ASN A 131 -3.52 -16.50 30.48
N VAL A 132 -2.37 -16.36 29.82
CA VAL A 132 -1.32 -15.42 30.22
C VAL A 132 -0.88 -14.59 29.03
N LYS A 133 -0.73 -13.28 29.25
CA LYS A 133 -0.13 -12.36 28.29
C LYS A 133 1.05 -11.62 28.94
N PRO A 134 2.29 -11.88 28.47
CA PRO A 134 3.44 -11.05 28.86
C PRO A 134 3.47 -9.74 28.06
N LEU A 135 4.30 -8.79 28.51
CA LEU A 135 4.56 -7.50 27.85
C LEU A 135 3.31 -6.64 27.67
N VAL A 136 2.45 -6.61 28.70
CA VAL A 136 1.30 -5.73 28.79
C VAL A 136 1.77 -4.38 29.33
N ILE A 137 1.30 -3.28 28.75
CA ILE A 137 1.56 -1.96 29.31
C ILE A 137 0.55 -1.70 30.42
N LEU A 138 1.04 -1.54 31.65
CA LEU A 138 0.25 -1.07 32.78
C LEU A 138 0.22 0.46 32.76
N VAL A 139 -0.95 1.02 32.56
CA VAL A 139 -1.22 2.46 32.54
C VAL A 139 -1.95 2.83 33.83
N GLY A 140 -1.21 3.43 34.74
CA GLY A 140 -1.76 4.14 35.89
C GLY A 140 -2.19 5.55 35.50
N PHE A 141 -3.41 5.93 35.86
CA PHE A 141 -3.95 7.26 35.58
C PHE A 141 -4.67 7.84 36.80
N ASP A 142 -4.79 9.16 36.85
CA ASP A 142 -5.61 9.87 37.83
C ASP A 142 -7.00 10.18 37.23
N PRO A 143 -8.08 9.56 37.73
CA PRO A 143 -9.44 9.80 37.24
C PRO A 143 -9.92 11.26 37.33
N ALA A 144 -9.34 12.07 38.22
CA ALA A 144 -9.68 13.49 38.34
C ALA A 144 -9.09 14.32 37.19
N ALA A 145 -7.97 13.88 36.61
CA ALA A 145 -7.25 14.57 35.54
C ALA A 145 -7.47 13.92 34.15
N GLU A 146 -8.32 12.89 34.05
CA GLU A 146 -8.55 12.14 32.80
C GLU A 146 -9.37 12.91 31.75
N GLY A 147 -10.23 13.84 32.17
CA GLY A 147 -11.17 14.54 31.28
C GLY A 147 -10.56 15.08 29.96
N PRO A 148 -9.44 15.83 30.00
CA PRO A 148 -8.74 16.30 28.81
C PRO A 148 -8.20 15.21 27.87
N PHE A 149 -7.98 14.00 28.38
CA PHE A 149 -7.47 12.86 27.62
C PHE A 149 -8.59 12.02 26.99
N GLY A 150 -9.84 12.31 27.36
CA GLY A 150 -11.04 11.66 26.87
C GLY A 150 -11.57 10.60 27.83
N SER A 151 -12.73 10.02 27.50
CA SER A 151 -13.35 8.96 28.29
C SER A 151 -13.07 7.58 27.72
N TYR A 152 -12.86 6.58 28.58
CA TYR A 152 -12.87 5.18 28.19
C TYR A 152 -14.26 4.79 27.70
N GLN A 153 -14.36 4.32 26.46
CA GLN A 153 -15.57 3.74 25.92
C GLN A 153 -15.50 2.22 26.04
N LEU A 154 -16.43 1.62 26.76
CA LEU A 154 -16.45 0.18 27.01
C LEU A 154 -17.25 -0.57 25.92
N THR A 155 -16.95 -1.85 25.75
CA THR A 155 -17.63 -2.72 24.77
C THR A 155 -19.11 -2.95 25.10
N ASP A 156 -19.51 -2.79 26.36
CA ASP A 156 -20.90 -2.87 26.84
C ASP A 156 -21.70 -1.57 26.61
N GLY A 157 -21.07 -0.53 26.05
CA GLY A 157 -21.68 0.76 25.77
C GLY A 157 -21.56 1.79 26.90
N ARG A 158 -21.02 1.42 28.06
CA ARG A 158 -20.73 2.38 29.15
C ARG A 158 -19.54 3.27 28.79
N THR A 159 -19.51 4.46 29.39
CA THR A 159 -18.38 5.39 29.29
C THR A 159 -17.93 5.78 30.70
N THR A 160 -16.62 5.89 30.90
CA THR A 160 -16.03 6.13 32.22
C THR A 160 -14.76 6.97 32.12
N LEU A 161 -14.53 7.82 33.13
CA LEU A 161 -13.26 8.52 33.37
C LEU A 161 -12.41 7.82 34.45
N GLY A 162 -12.84 6.65 34.91
CA GLY A 162 -12.23 5.86 35.98
C GLY A 162 -12.69 6.19 37.40
N GLN A 163 -13.55 7.19 37.59
CA GLN A 163 -14.04 7.62 38.92
C GLN A 163 -15.05 6.65 39.55
N ASP A 164 -15.73 5.87 38.71
CA ASP A 164 -16.71 4.85 39.06
C ASP A 164 -16.08 3.45 39.29
N LEU A 165 -14.76 3.31 39.08
CA LEU A 165 -14.03 2.07 39.33
C LEU A 165 -13.77 1.89 40.83
N ALA A 166 -13.99 0.67 41.34
CA ALA A 166 -13.59 0.29 42.69
C ALA A 166 -12.05 0.19 42.86
N ILE A 167 -11.59 0.05 44.10
CA ILE A 167 -10.16 0.03 44.48
C ILE A 167 -9.41 -1.21 43.93
N ASP A 168 -10.12 -2.26 43.55
CA ASP A 168 -9.58 -3.47 42.92
C ASP A 168 -10.00 -3.61 41.45
N GLU A 169 -10.75 -2.66 40.90
CA GLU A 169 -11.28 -2.74 39.54
C GLU A 169 -10.37 -2.07 38.51
N VAL A 170 -10.24 -2.71 37.35
CA VAL A 170 -9.42 -2.24 36.25
C VAL A 170 -10.11 -2.41 34.91
N LEU A 171 -9.65 -1.65 33.93
CA LEU A 171 -10.04 -1.79 32.54
C LEU A 171 -8.90 -2.43 31.76
N ILE A 172 -9.22 -3.17 30.70
CA ILE A 172 -8.20 -3.68 29.76
C ILE A 172 -8.53 -3.28 28.34
N SER A 173 -7.51 -3.14 27.49
CA SER A 173 -7.73 -2.90 26.07
C SER A 173 -8.38 -4.11 25.39
N ALA A 174 -9.12 -3.86 24.31
CA ALA A 174 -9.70 -4.92 23.48
C ALA A 174 -8.65 -5.95 22.99
N SER A 175 -7.42 -5.51 22.70
CA SER A 175 -6.33 -6.40 22.29
C SER A 175 -5.85 -7.32 23.42
N LEU A 176 -5.85 -6.84 24.68
CA LEU A 176 -5.54 -7.66 25.84
C LEU A 176 -6.67 -8.65 26.16
N ALA A 177 -7.92 -8.19 26.10
CA ALA A 177 -9.09 -9.05 26.29
C ALA A 177 -9.10 -10.22 25.30
N ASN A 178 -8.89 -9.95 24.02
CA ASN A 178 -8.81 -10.99 22.98
C ASN A 178 -7.65 -11.96 23.19
N ALA A 179 -6.51 -11.48 23.69
CA ALA A 179 -5.34 -12.34 23.94
C ALA A 179 -5.53 -13.26 25.15
N LEU A 180 -6.33 -12.83 26.14
CA LEU A 180 -6.62 -13.60 27.35
C LEU A 180 -7.94 -14.40 27.27
N ASP A 181 -8.79 -14.16 26.27
CA ASP A 181 -10.22 -14.56 26.26
C ASP A 181 -10.97 -14.07 27.52
N ALA A 182 -10.57 -12.90 28.03
CA ALA A 182 -11.06 -12.35 29.28
C ALA A 182 -12.47 -11.75 29.12
N ARG A 183 -13.28 -11.84 30.18
CA ARG A 183 -14.63 -11.29 30.26
C ARG A 183 -14.78 -10.37 31.47
N SER A 184 -15.67 -9.39 31.37
CA SER A 184 -16.01 -8.53 32.50
C SER A 184 -16.40 -9.37 33.72
N GLY A 185 -15.75 -9.09 34.86
CA GLY A 185 -15.88 -9.82 36.12
C GLY A 185 -14.71 -10.76 36.43
N ASP A 186 -13.89 -11.12 35.44
CA ASP A 186 -12.76 -12.05 35.62
C ASP A 186 -11.68 -11.46 36.55
N ARG A 187 -10.98 -12.35 37.26
CA ARG A 187 -9.88 -12.00 38.16
C ARG A 187 -8.54 -12.05 37.42
N LEU A 188 -7.87 -10.91 37.43
CA LEU A 188 -6.59 -10.71 36.78
C LEU A 188 -5.48 -10.64 37.84
N ARG A 189 -4.43 -11.44 37.67
CA ARG A 189 -3.18 -11.27 38.43
C ARG A 189 -2.19 -10.50 37.57
N VAL A 190 -1.80 -9.33 38.04
CA VAL A 190 -0.81 -8.46 37.39
C VAL A 190 0.53 -8.66 38.07
N LEU A 191 1.58 -8.85 37.27
CA LEU A 191 2.95 -9.05 37.75
C LEU A 191 3.87 -7.96 37.22
N ILE A 192 4.63 -7.33 38.11
CA ILE A 192 5.67 -6.34 37.81
C ILE A 192 6.96 -6.79 38.51
N GLY A 193 7.90 -7.34 37.73
CA GLY A 193 9.08 -7.97 38.31
C GLY A 193 8.67 -9.12 39.26
N ALA A 194 9.00 -9.00 40.55
CA ALA A 194 8.63 -9.98 41.58
C ALA A 194 7.31 -9.63 42.31
N GLN A 195 6.81 -8.40 42.16
CA GLN A 195 5.57 -7.96 42.80
C GLN A 195 4.36 -8.42 42.01
N HIS A 196 3.27 -8.73 42.72
CA HIS A 196 2.01 -9.10 42.09
C HIS A 196 0.82 -8.58 42.89
N ALA A 197 -0.28 -8.34 42.19
CA ALA A 197 -1.55 -7.97 42.79
C ALA A 197 -2.69 -8.63 42.00
N GLU A 198 -3.78 -8.90 42.70
CA GLU A 198 -5.01 -9.40 42.11
C GLU A 198 -6.01 -8.26 41.96
N LEU A 199 -6.51 -8.09 40.74
CA LEU A 199 -7.43 -7.05 40.34
C LEU A 199 -8.62 -7.70 39.62
N ARG A 200 -9.74 -7.00 39.55
CA ARG A 200 -10.97 -7.45 38.91
C ARG A 200 -11.21 -6.68 37.63
N LEU A 201 -11.61 -7.38 36.58
CA LEU A 201 -11.89 -6.76 35.30
C LEU A 201 -13.28 -6.09 35.33
N ALA A 202 -13.33 -4.77 35.42
CA ALA A 202 -14.59 -4.03 35.37
C ALA A 202 -15.17 -3.89 33.95
N GLY A 203 -14.30 -3.83 32.95
CA GLY A 203 -14.72 -3.70 31.56
C GLY A 203 -13.59 -3.69 30.54
N ILE A 204 -13.97 -3.93 29.28
CA ILE A 204 -13.06 -3.95 28.14
C ILE A 204 -13.19 -2.63 27.40
N ALA A 205 -12.11 -1.86 27.32
CA ALA A 205 -12.05 -0.60 26.60
C ALA A 205 -11.93 -0.84 25.08
N LYS A 206 -12.75 -0.13 24.31
CA LYS A 206 -12.63 -0.04 22.85
C LYS A 206 -11.32 0.66 22.49
N SER A 207 -10.81 0.40 21.28
CA SER A 207 -9.63 1.06 20.72
C SER A 207 -9.94 2.51 20.27
N GLU A 208 -10.50 3.30 21.17
CA GLU A 208 -10.86 4.71 20.99
C GLU A 208 -10.50 5.51 22.25
N GLY A 209 -10.19 6.80 22.08
CA GLY A 209 -9.79 7.68 23.19
C GLY A 209 -8.63 7.08 24.00
N PRO A 210 -8.65 7.16 25.34
CA PRO A 210 -7.60 6.59 26.18
C PRO A 210 -7.54 5.05 26.13
N GLY A 211 -8.61 4.37 25.71
CA GLY A 211 -8.63 2.92 25.49
C GLY A 211 -7.75 2.45 24.31
N ALA A 212 -7.40 3.37 23.40
CA ALA A 212 -6.53 3.12 22.26
C ALA A 212 -5.03 3.21 22.59
N TYR A 213 -4.64 3.52 23.84
CA TYR A 213 -3.26 3.84 24.20
C TYR A 213 -2.24 2.84 23.66
N THR A 214 -1.32 3.32 22.82
CA THR A 214 -0.32 2.60 22.01
C THR A 214 -0.85 1.53 21.04
N LEU A 215 -2.15 1.25 21.03
CA LEU A 215 -2.84 0.14 20.36
C LEU A 215 -2.31 -1.26 20.74
N ARG A 216 -1.48 -1.37 21.78
CA ARG A 216 -0.91 -2.62 22.29
C ARG A 216 -1.80 -3.18 23.43
N PRO A 217 -1.61 -4.45 23.83
CA PRO A 217 -2.24 -4.97 25.04
C PRO A 217 -1.90 -4.08 26.23
N ALA A 218 -2.92 -3.51 26.85
CA ALA A 218 -2.78 -2.55 27.93
C ALA A 218 -3.81 -2.84 29.04
N LEU A 219 -3.39 -2.57 30.27
CA LEU A 219 -4.23 -2.60 31.47
C LEU A 219 -4.26 -1.17 32.03
N PHE A 220 -5.46 -0.63 32.22
CA PHE A 220 -5.70 0.71 32.71
C PHE A 220 -6.24 0.63 34.13
N SER A 221 -5.60 1.35 35.04
CA SER A 221 -5.93 1.30 36.46
C SER A 221 -5.81 2.68 37.10
N PRO A 222 -6.76 3.10 37.94
CA PRO A 222 -6.57 4.25 38.80
C PRO A 222 -5.28 4.09 39.63
N LEU A 223 -4.52 5.18 39.79
CA LEU A 223 -3.24 5.15 40.54
C LEU A 223 -3.40 4.61 41.97
N ALA A 224 -4.56 4.83 42.59
CA ALA A 224 -4.88 4.31 43.93
C ALA A 224 -4.80 2.78 44.01
N ASN A 225 -5.21 2.08 42.95
CA ASN A 225 -5.29 0.62 42.89
C ASN A 225 -3.89 0.01 42.74
N LEU A 226 -2.93 0.78 42.21
CA LEU A 226 -1.57 0.32 41.95
C LEU A 226 -0.66 0.36 43.17
N ARG A 227 -1.07 0.98 44.29
CA ARG A 227 -0.23 1.13 45.49
C ARG A 227 0.33 -0.20 46.02
N GLN A 228 -0.39 -1.31 45.88
CA GLN A 228 0.12 -2.63 46.27
C GLN A 228 1.28 -3.13 45.38
N LEU A 229 1.33 -2.70 44.12
CA LEU A 229 2.35 -3.10 43.14
C LEU A 229 3.58 -2.20 43.17
N ILE A 230 3.38 -0.88 43.32
CA ILE A 230 4.45 0.13 43.20
C ILE A 230 4.83 0.78 44.55
N GLY A 231 4.05 0.56 45.61
CA GLY A 231 4.22 1.25 46.89
C GLY A 231 3.99 2.77 46.78
N ASP A 232 4.71 3.53 47.61
CA ASP A 232 4.69 5.01 47.62
C ASP A 232 5.80 5.60 46.74
N GLN A 233 6.20 4.90 45.67
CA GLN A 233 7.28 5.36 44.79
C GLN A 233 6.93 6.64 44.02
N GLY A 234 5.65 7.00 43.93
CA GLY A 234 5.16 8.18 43.22
C GLY A 234 4.72 7.84 41.80
N ILE A 235 5.08 8.70 40.84
CA ILE A 235 4.74 8.57 39.42
C ILE A 235 6.00 8.45 38.58
N ASN A 236 5.92 7.89 37.37
CA ASN A 236 7.08 7.79 36.48
C ASN A 236 6.85 8.42 35.10
N VAL A 237 5.67 8.99 34.89
CA VAL A 237 5.32 9.67 33.65
C VAL A 237 4.35 10.81 33.90
N ILE A 238 4.56 11.92 33.21
CA ILE A 238 3.60 13.03 33.09
C ILE A 238 3.14 13.05 31.64
N ARG A 239 1.83 12.93 31.43
CA ARG A 239 1.18 13.03 30.12
C ARG A 239 0.62 14.43 29.96
N VAL A 240 0.77 15.01 28.78
CA VAL A 240 0.28 16.35 28.47
C VAL A 240 -0.49 16.32 27.17
N ALA A 241 -1.69 16.89 27.22
CA ALA A 241 -2.57 17.08 26.07
C ALA A 241 -2.39 18.48 25.47
N GLY A 242 -2.28 18.53 24.14
CA GLY A 242 -2.29 19.75 23.36
C GLY A 242 -3.71 20.29 23.15
N PRO A 243 -3.84 21.56 22.74
CA PRO A 243 -5.15 22.15 22.46
C PRO A 243 -5.66 21.83 21.05
N GLY A 244 -6.91 21.37 20.94
CA GLY A 244 -7.59 21.09 19.67
C GLY A 244 -7.71 19.59 19.41
N GLU A 245 -7.84 19.20 18.13
CA GLU A 245 -7.98 17.79 17.75
C GLU A 245 -7.06 17.41 16.58
N GLY A 246 -6.57 16.16 16.61
CA GLY A 246 -5.91 15.51 15.47
C GLY A 246 -4.54 16.10 15.16
N GLN A 247 -4.29 16.47 13.89
CA GLN A 247 -3.01 17.05 13.48
C GLN A 247 -2.79 18.46 14.03
N ILE A 248 -3.86 19.25 14.17
CA ILE A 248 -3.76 20.62 14.69
C ILE A 248 -3.33 20.60 16.16
N GLU A 249 -3.90 19.68 16.94
CA GLU A 249 -3.50 19.40 18.31
C GLU A 249 -2.02 19.03 18.40
N MET A 250 -1.57 18.07 17.59
CA MET A 250 -0.18 17.62 17.53
C MET A 250 0.78 18.76 17.17
N ASP A 251 0.44 19.60 16.19
CA ASP A 251 1.29 20.73 15.78
C ASP A 251 1.35 21.83 16.83
N ARG A 252 0.25 22.08 17.55
CA ARG A 252 0.24 23.03 18.67
C ARG A 252 0.99 22.49 19.88
N ALA A 253 0.84 21.21 20.19
CA ALA A 253 1.61 20.55 21.24
C ALA A 253 3.12 20.63 20.97
N HIS A 254 3.53 20.42 19.72
CA HIS A 254 4.93 20.60 19.30
C HIS A 254 5.43 22.03 19.54
N ALA A 255 4.62 23.05 19.22
CA ALA A 255 4.97 24.44 19.48
C ALA A 255 5.10 24.76 20.99
N LEU A 256 4.38 24.03 21.85
CA LEU A 256 4.41 24.17 23.30
C LEU A 256 5.51 23.32 23.97
N ALA A 257 6.03 22.29 23.31
CA ALA A 257 7.04 21.38 23.87
C ALA A 257 8.28 22.08 24.46
N PRO A 258 8.85 23.14 23.84
CA PRO A 258 9.96 23.89 24.44
C PRO A 258 9.57 24.61 25.74
N GLN A 259 8.33 25.11 25.84
CA GLN A 259 7.82 25.81 27.02
C GLN A 259 7.59 24.81 28.16
N VAL A 260 6.99 23.66 27.87
CA VAL A 260 6.82 22.55 28.83
C VAL A 260 8.17 22.09 29.36
N ARG A 261 9.18 21.95 28.48
CA ARG A 261 10.54 21.59 28.88
C ARG A 261 11.17 22.65 29.78
N ALA A 262 11.00 23.93 29.47
CA ALA A 262 11.52 25.03 30.28
C ALA A 262 10.85 25.10 31.66
N ALA A 263 9.52 24.92 31.71
CA ALA A 263 8.76 24.88 32.96
C ALA A 263 9.26 23.74 33.87
N LEU A 264 9.37 22.52 33.34
CA LEU A 264 9.88 21.37 34.10
C LEU A 264 11.33 21.57 34.59
N LEU A 265 12.21 22.19 33.79
CA LEU A 265 13.57 22.51 34.20
C LEU A 265 13.62 23.49 35.38
N GLY A 266 12.61 24.35 35.52
CA GLY A 266 12.48 25.31 36.63
C GLY A 266 11.97 24.68 37.93
N LEU A 267 11.37 23.49 37.88
CA LEU A 267 10.81 22.82 39.05
C LEU A 267 11.86 21.94 39.78
N PRO A 268 11.80 21.84 41.12
CA PRO A 268 12.68 20.95 41.88
C PRO A 268 12.53 19.49 41.44
N GLY A 269 13.60 18.90 40.90
CA GLY A 269 13.60 17.51 40.43
C GLY A 269 13.10 17.30 39.00
N GLY A 270 12.58 18.34 38.32
CA GLY A 270 12.14 18.24 36.93
C GLY A 270 13.28 18.22 35.90
N GLY A 271 14.50 18.59 36.29
CA GLY A 271 15.66 18.64 35.39
C GLY A 271 16.15 17.30 34.85
N SER A 272 15.76 16.16 35.43
CA SER A 272 16.04 14.84 34.85
C SER A 272 14.99 14.38 33.85
N LEU A 273 13.82 15.02 33.81
CA LEU A 273 12.73 14.63 32.94
C LEU A 273 13.01 15.01 31.48
N ARG A 274 12.85 14.04 30.59
CA ARG A 274 12.93 14.26 29.15
C ARG A 274 11.53 14.36 28.57
N VAL A 275 11.22 15.54 28.04
CA VAL A 275 9.99 15.77 27.27
C VAL A 275 10.15 15.20 25.86
N ARG A 276 9.37 14.17 25.57
CA ARG A 276 9.22 13.51 24.27
C ARG A 276 7.86 13.83 23.64
N GLU A 277 7.76 13.62 22.33
CA GLU A 277 6.56 13.91 21.54
C GLU A 277 6.06 12.62 20.87
N PRO A 278 5.67 11.59 21.65
CA PRO A 278 5.48 10.24 21.11
C PRO A 278 4.45 10.16 19.98
N LYS A 279 3.37 10.95 20.02
CA LYS A 279 2.37 11.03 18.94
C LYS A 279 2.97 11.54 17.64
N ARG A 280 3.79 12.59 17.71
CA ARG A 280 4.49 13.18 16.55
C ARG A 280 5.59 12.25 16.05
N GLU A 281 6.39 11.69 16.96
CA GLU A 281 7.44 10.71 16.64
C GLU A 281 6.88 9.48 15.91
N ASP A 282 5.76 8.90 16.38
CA ASP A 282 5.09 7.78 15.71
C ASP A 282 4.49 8.20 14.36
N PHE A 283 3.89 9.39 14.26
CA PHE A 283 3.33 9.91 13.00
C PHE A 283 4.43 10.11 11.95
N ASP A 284 5.54 10.76 12.32
CA ASP A 284 6.68 11.03 11.44
C ASP A 284 7.40 9.74 11.05
N ALA A 285 7.59 8.80 11.98
CA ALA A 285 8.17 7.48 11.70
C ALA A 285 7.34 6.72 10.65
N GLN A 286 6.01 6.76 10.77
CA GLN A 286 5.13 6.14 9.79
C GLN A 286 5.13 6.88 8.45
N ALA A 287 5.18 8.21 8.45
CA ALA A 287 5.31 9.01 7.24
C ALA A 287 6.61 8.69 6.49
N LEU A 288 7.72 8.51 7.21
CA LEU A 288 9.00 8.07 6.66
C LEU A 288 8.94 6.63 6.13
N GLN A 289 8.30 5.71 6.85
CA GLN A 289 8.11 4.33 6.41
C GLN A 289 7.26 4.22 5.14
N ILE A 290 6.24 5.06 5.02
CA ILE A 290 5.45 5.22 3.79
C ILE A 290 6.33 5.77 2.67
N ALA A 291 7.12 6.81 2.95
CA ALA A 291 7.99 7.44 1.96
C ALA A 291 9.05 6.46 1.42
N SER A 292 9.63 5.61 2.27
CA SER A 292 10.60 4.59 1.86
C SER A 292 9.93 3.48 1.05
N SER A 293 8.72 3.07 1.43
CA SER A 293 7.91 2.06 0.71
C SER A 293 7.35 2.58 -0.62
N ARG A 294 7.37 3.90 -0.84
CA ARG A 294 6.86 4.53 -2.06
C ARG A 294 7.53 4.01 -3.32
N SER A 295 8.82 3.70 -3.27
CA SER A 295 9.57 3.15 -4.40
C SER A 295 9.03 1.77 -4.80
N PHE A 296 8.77 0.90 -3.82
CA PHE A 296 8.17 -0.43 -4.03
C PHE A 296 6.77 -0.33 -4.62
N TYR A 297 5.89 0.49 -4.04
CA TYR A 297 4.54 0.69 -4.57
C TYR A 297 4.55 1.32 -5.96
N THR A 298 5.46 2.25 -6.22
CA THR A 298 5.64 2.84 -7.55
C THR A 298 6.10 1.79 -8.56
N ALA A 299 7.09 0.95 -8.21
CA ALA A 299 7.58 -0.12 -9.08
C ALA A 299 6.51 -1.17 -9.36
N LEU A 300 5.76 -1.60 -8.34
CA LEU A 300 4.66 -2.55 -8.49
C LEU A 300 3.53 -1.96 -9.35
N SER A 301 3.18 -0.68 -9.14
CA SER A 301 2.18 0.00 -9.97
C SER A 301 2.64 0.14 -11.43
N LEU A 302 3.93 0.40 -11.66
CA LEU A 302 4.51 0.46 -13.00
C LEU A 302 4.46 -0.91 -13.67
N PHE A 303 4.78 -1.98 -12.94
CA PHE A 303 4.69 -3.35 -13.46
C PHE A 303 3.24 -3.70 -13.86
N VAL A 304 2.28 -3.42 -12.97
CA VAL A 304 0.85 -3.63 -13.26
C VAL A 304 0.40 -2.77 -14.45
N ALA A 305 0.87 -1.52 -14.53
CA ALA A 305 0.57 -0.63 -15.65
C ALA A 305 1.17 -1.14 -16.98
N LEU A 306 2.39 -1.68 -16.97
CA LEU A 306 3.04 -2.27 -18.14
C LEU A 306 2.33 -3.56 -18.59
N ALA A 307 1.96 -4.44 -17.65
CA ALA A 307 1.17 -5.63 -17.95
C ALA A 307 -0.21 -5.25 -18.53
N GLY A 308 -0.86 -4.23 -17.96
CA GLY A 308 -2.08 -3.64 -18.49
C GLY A 308 -1.89 -3.05 -19.88
N ALA A 309 -0.80 -2.32 -20.11
CA ALA A 309 -0.48 -1.76 -21.43
C ALA A 309 -0.26 -2.87 -22.47
N ALA A 310 0.46 -3.95 -22.13
CA ALA A 310 0.67 -5.08 -23.01
C ALA A 310 -0.66 -5.79 -23.38
N LEU A 311 -1.56 -5.94 -22.40
CA LEU A 311 -2.91 -6.45 -22.65
C LEU A 311 -3.68 -5.55 -23.63
N VAL A 312 -3.59 -4.23 -23.45
CA VAL A 312 -4.20 -3.24 -24.33
C VAL A 312 -3.60 -3.27 -25.74
N VAL A 313 -2.27 -3.41 -25.87
CA VAL A 313 -1.58 -3.58 -27.16
C VAL A 313 -2.16 -4.79 -27.89
N ASN A 314 -2.21 -5.94 -27.21
CA ASN A 314 -2.68 -7.19 -27.81
C ASN A 314 -4.13 -7.08 -28.28
N LEU A 315 -4.99 -6.47 -27.48
CA LEU A 315 -6.38 -6.21 -27.85
C LEU A 315 -6.47 -5.21 -29.01
N GLY A 316 -5.72 -4.11 -28.96
CA GLY A 316 -5.67 -3.09 -30.02
C GLY A 316 -5.19 -3.64 -31.36
N LEU A 317 -4.21 -4.54 -31.35
CA LEU A 317 -3.72 -5.24 -32.54
C LEU A 317 -4.81 -6.14 -33.13
N ALA A 318 -5.46 -6.96 -32.30
CA ALA A 318 -6.55 -7.84 -32.72
C ALA A 318 -7.69 -7.03 -33.36
N LEU A 319 -8.10 -5.93 -32.72
CA LEU A 319 -9.15 -5.04 -33.23
C LEU A 319 -8.74 -4.34 -34.52
N ALA A 320 -7.48 -3.91 -34.60
CA ALA A 320 -6.98 -3.24 -35.78
C ALA A 320 -7.00 -4.18 -36.99
N GLU A 321 -6.82 -5.48 -36.79
CA GLU A 321 -6.95 -6.51 -37.83
C GLU A 321 -8.39 -6.70 -38.28
N GLU A 322 -9.32 -6.82 -37.32
CA GLU A 322 -10.75 -6.95 -37.60
C GLU A 322 -11.30 -5.72 -38.38
N ARG A 323 -10.72 -4.54 -38.16
CA ARG A 323 -11.17 -3.26 -38.74
C ARG A 323 -10.44 -2.86 -40.03
N ARG A 324 -9.40 -3.60 -40.47
CA ARG A 324 -8.67 -3.28 -41.72
C ARG A 324 -9.58 -3.11 -42.95
N PRO A 325 -10.61 -3.95 -43.18
CA PRO A 325 -11.46 -3.80 -44.36
C PRO A 325 -12.19 -2.46 -44.41
N ARG A 326 -12.62 -1.94 -43.25
CA ARG A 326 -13.33 -0.65 -43.17
C ARG A 326 -12.41 0.52 -43.48
N HIS A 327 -11.18 0.46 -42.98
CA HIS A 327 -10.17 1.47 -43.26
C HIS A 327 -9.77 1.48 -44.74
N ALA A 328 -9.81 0.33 -45.42
CA ALA A 328 -9.61 0.25 -46.86
C ALA A 328 -10.73 0.96 -47.63
N VAL A 329 -12.00 0.77 -47.26
CA VAL A 329 -13.15 1.45 -47.89
C VAL A 329 -13.09 2.96 -47.68
N LEU A 330 -12.83 3.44 -46.46
CA LEU A 330 -12.70 4.88 -46.18
C LEU A 330 -11.56 5.53 -46.97
N ARG A 331 -10.46 4.81 -47.20
CA ARG A 331 -9.34 5.28 -48.02
C ARG A 331 -9.70 5.30 -49.51
N ALA A 332 -10.47 4.34 -49.99
CA ALA A 332 -11.01 4.34 -51.36
C ALA A 332 -11.96 5.52 -51.61
N LEU A 333 -12.66 5.98 -50.57
CA LEU A 333 -13.50 7.19 -50.59
C LEU A 333 -12.71 8.51 -50.44
N GLY A 334 -11.37 8.46 -50.46
CA GLY A 334 -10.51 9.65 -50.46
C GLY A 334 -10.05 10.12 -49.07
N LEU A 335 -10.29 9.35 -48.00
CA LEU A 335 -9.79 9.74 -46.67
C LEU A 335 -8.25 9.66 -46.60
N GLY A 336 -7.61 10.82 -46.46
CA GLY A 336 -6.16 10.92 -46.34
C GLY A 336 -5.60 10.26 -45.07
N ARG A 337 -4.28 10.04 -45.03
CA ARG A 337 -3.57 9.38 -43.90
C ARG A 337 -3.85 10.07 -42.56
N SER A 338 -3.87 11.40 -42.54
CA SER A 338 -4.15 12.19 -41.33
C SER A 338 -5.62 12.04 -40.86
N GLY A 339 -6.56 11.90 -41.79
CA GLY A 339 -7.97 11.62 -41.48
C GLY A 339 -8.16 10.23 -40.88
N MET A 340 -7.42 9.24 -41.40
CA MET A 340 -7.43 7.88 -40.88
C MET A 340 -6.89 7.82 -39.44
N VAL A 341 -5.75 8.47 -39.17
CA VAL A 341 -5.19 8.55 -37.82
C VAL A 341 -6.11 9.31 -36.87
N ALA A 342 -6.65 10.46 -37.31
CA ALA A 342 -7.59 11.25 -36.50
C ALA A 342 -8.84 10.45 -36.11
N LEU A 343 -9.42 9.68 -37.04
CA LEU A 343 -10.58 8.82 -36.76
C LEU A 343 -10.25 7.75 -35.71
N SER A 344 -9.14 7.02 -35.88
CA SER A 344 -8.72 5.99 -34.93
C SER A 344 -8.43 6.55 -33.53
N VAL A 345 -7.79 7.71 -33.45
CA VAL A 345 -7.44 8.35 -32.16
C VAL A 345 -8.69 8.85 -31.44
N LEU A 346 -9.63 9.46 -32.17
CA LEU A 346 -10.93 9.88 -31.59
C LEU A 346 -11.73 8.68 -31.07
N GLU A 347 -11.73 7.58 -31.81
CA GLU A 347 -12.42 6.36 -31.37
C GLU A 347 -11.73 5.73 -30.14
N GLY A 348 -10.40 5.65 -30.16
CA GLY A 348 -9.61 5.20 -29.02
C GLY A 348 -9.82 6.05 -27.77
N ALA A 349 -9.98 7.37 -27.92
CA ALA A 349 -10.28 8.27 -26.82
C ALA A 349 -11.64 7.96 -26.17
N ILE A 350 -12.67 7.68 -26.99
CA ILE A 350 -13.99 7.28 -26.47
C ILE A 350 -13.88 5.97 -25.68
N TYR A 351 -13.25 4.94 -26.23
CA TYR A 351 -13.13 3.65 -25.54
C TYR A 351 -12.26 3.71 -24.29
N SER A 352 -11.14 4.44 -24.33
CA SER A 352 -10.24 4.55 -23.18
C SER A 352 -10.86 5.34 -22.02
N LEU A 353 -11.64 6.38 -22.31
CA LEU A 353 -12.39 7.10 -21.29
C LEU A 353 -13.54 6.25 -20.74
N ALA A 354 -14.31 5.58 -21.61
CA ALA A 354 -15.39 4.69 -21.19
C ALA A 354 -14.88 3.53 -20.31
N ALA A 355 -13.75 2.91 -20.69
CA ALA A 355 -13.12 1.85 -19.92
C ALA A 355 -12.61 2.33 -18.57
N ALA A 356 -11.94 3.49 -18.51
CA ALA A 356 -11.44 4.06 -17.27
C ALA A 356 -12.58 4.35 -16.28
N VAL A 357 -13.71 4.89 -16.77
CA VAL A 357 -14.90 5.13 -15.94
C VAL A 357 -15.54 3.81 -15.51
N ALA A 358 -15.71 2.85 -16.42
CA ALA A 358 -16.27 1.55 -16.12
C ALA A 358 -15.43 0.74 -15.12
N ALA A 359 -14.11 0.97 -15.09
CA ALA A 359 -13.18 0.29 -14.21
C ALA A 359 -13.25 0.74 -12.74
N LEU A 360 -13.82 1.91 -12.44
CA LEU A 360 -13.83 2.47 -11.08
C LEU A 360 -14.54 1.55 -10.09
N VAL A 361 -15.76 1.10 -10.41
CA VAL A 361 -16.53 0.25 -9.50
C VAL A 361 -15.84 -1.10 -9.25
N PRO A 362 -15.53 -1.93 -10.27
CA PRO A 362 -14.88 -3.22 -10.03
C PRO A 362 -13.46 -3.05 -9.48
N GLY A 363 -12.75 -1.98 -9.85
CA GLY A 363 -11.41 -1.70 -9.33
C GLY A 363 -11.41 -1.32 -7.86
N ALA A 364 -12.39 -0.53 -7.41
CA ALA A 364 -12.59 -0.26 -5.99
C ALA A 364 -12.89 -1.56 -5.23
N LEU A 365 -13.83 -2.37 -5.73
CA LEU A 365 -14.19 -3.64 -5.08
C LEU A 365 -12.98 -4.58 -4.92
N VAL A 366 -12.18 -4.75 -5.98
CA VAL A 366 -10.98 -5.59 -5.92
C VAL A 366 -9.90 -4.97 -5.03
N GLY A 367 -9.70 -3.65 -5.09
CA GLY A 367 -8.75 -2.94 -4.21
C GLY A 367 -9.11 -3.11 -2.74
N LEU A 368 -10.37 -2.91 -2.38
CA LEU A 368 -10.88 -3.09 -1.03
C LEU A 368 -10.80 -4.55 -0.57
N GLY A 369 -11.09 -5.50 -1.46
CA GLY A 369 -10.92 -6.93 -1.20
C GLY A 369 -9.45 -7.31 -0.94
N LEU A 370 -8.51 -6.73 -1.70
CA LEU A 370 -7.08 -6.90 -1.48
C LEU A 370 -6.64 -6.33 -0.13
N VAL A 371 -7.12 -5.13 0.26
CA VAL A 371 -6.85 -4.54 1.58
C VAL A 371 -7.31 -5.47 2.70
N ALA A 372 -8.55 -5.98 2.60
CA ALA A 372 -9.09 -6.91 3.58
C ALA A 372 -8.27 -8.21 3.68
N LEU A 373 -7.87 -8.78 2.54
CA LEU A 373 -7.05 -9.98 2.49
C LEU A 373 -5.67 -9.78 3.13
N VAL A 374 -4.99 -8.67 2.79
CA VAL A 374 -3.67 -8.34 3.34
C VAL A 374 -3.77 -8.13 4.85
N TYR A 375 -4.79 -7.40 5.33
CA TYR A 375 -4.98 -7.15 6.75
C TYR A 375 -5.09 -8.44 7.57
N VAL A 376 -5.97 -9.36 7.14
CA VAL A 376 -6.18 -10.66 7.83
C VAL A 376 -4.88 -11.48 7.86
N ARG A 377 -4.13 -11.51 6.75
CA ARG A 377 -2.89 -12.30 6.67
C ARG A 377 -1.77 -11.73 7.54
N VAL A 378 -1.60 -10.41 7.56
CA VAL A 378 -0.55 -9.78 8.39
C VAL A 378 -0.86 -9.93 9.88
N HIS A 379 -2.13 -9.79 10.29
CA HIS A 379 -2.52 -9.95 11.70
C HIS A 379 -2.45 -11.39 12.20
N SER A 380 -2.47 -12.39 11.31
CA SER A 380 -2.31 -13.80 11.70
C SER A 380 -0.87 -14.22 12.03
N VAL A 381 0.14 -13.40 11.70
CA VAL A 381 1.58 -13.77 11.82
C VAL A 381 2.34 -12.89 12.82
N ALA A 382 1.85 -11.70 13.15
CA ALA A 382 2.56 -10.77 14.04
C ALA A 382 2.32 -11.08 15.54
N VAL A 383 3.40 -11.44 16.25
CA VAL A 383 3.43 -11.68 17.72
C VAL A 383 3.20 -10.38 18.54
N GLU A 384 3.29 -9.22 17.88
CA GLU A 384 3.26 -7.88 18.48
C GLU A 384 2.18 -7.01 17.81
N SER A 385 0.95 -7.52 17.73
CA SER A 385 -0.15 -6.87 17.03
C SER A 385 -0.60 -5.58 17.74
N ARG A 386 -0.24 -4.43 17.19
CA ARG A 386 -1.03 -3.20 17.39
C ARG A 386 -2.39 -3.45 16.75
N ALA A 387 -3.47 -3.35 17.52
CA ALA A 387 -4.85 -3.50 17.02
C ALA A 387 -5.30 -2.23 16.28
N ALA A 388 -4.53 -1.81 15.27
CA ALA A 388 -4.84 -0.63 14.48
C ALA A 388 -6.06 -0.89 13.57
N PRO A 389 -7.04 0.03 13.53
CA PRO A 389 -8.18 -0.12 12.65
C PRO A 389 -7.77 0.05 11.19
N VAL A 390 -8.28 -0.82 10.32
CA VAL A 390 -8.13 -0.65 8.86
C VAL A 390 -9.01 0.49 8.39
N GLN A 391 -8.41 1.41 7.64
CA GLN A 391 -9.14 2.37 6.86
C GLN A 391 -9.22 1.93 5.41
N TYR A 392 -10.44 1.68 4.96
CA TYR A 392 -10.78 1.50 3.56
C TYR A 392 -10.90 2.88 2.91
N ALA A 393 -9.87 3.28 2.17
CA ALA A 393 -9.80 4.61 1.59
C ALA A 393 -9.90 4.57 0.06
N VAL A 394 -10.86 5.33 -0.46
CA VAL A 394 -10.97 5.66 -1.88
C VAL A 394 -10.96 7.17 -1.99
N THR A 395 -9.81 7.75 -2.37
CA THR A 395 -9.67 9.20 -2.47
C THR A 395 -10.06 9.68 -3.86
N LEU A 396 -10.62 10.90 -3.96
CA LEU A 396 -10.87 11.54 -5.27
C LEU A 396 -9.57 11.70 -6.08
N GLY A 397 -8.44 11.86 -5.40
CA GLY A 397 -7.11 11.92 -6.01
C GLY A 397 -6.74 10.62 -6.73
N SER A 398 -6.89 9.47 -6.08
CA SER A 398 -6.60 8.17 -6.71
C SER A 398 -7.59 7.79 -7.81
N VAL A 399 -8.86 8.18 -7.66
CA VAL A 399 -9.86 8.08 -8.74
C VAL A 399 -9.40 8.88 -9.97
N ALA A 400 -9.10 10.16 -9.80
CA ALA A 400 -8.63 11.00 -10.91
C ALA A 400 -7.33 10.48 -11.52
N LEU A 401 -6.37 10.07 -10.69
CA LEU A 401 -5.07 9.60 -11.14
C LEU A 401 -5.17 8.26 -11.87
N SER A 402 -6.02 7.34 -11.42
CA SER A 402 -6.27 6.07 -12.13
C SER A 402 -6.95 6.27 -13.48
N VAL A 403 -7.95 7.16 -13.56
CA VAL A 403 -8.60 7.52 -14.82
C VAL A 403 -7.60 8.13 -15.79
N THR A 404 -6.79 9.08 -15.33
CA THR A 404 -5.81 9.76 -16.19
C THR A 404 -4.73 8.81 -16.69
N ILE A 405 -4.12 8.00 -15.82
CA ILE A 405 -3.12 6.99 -16.22
C ILE A 405 -3.74 5.97 -17.18
N GLY A 406 -4.89 5.42 -16.80
CA GLY A 406 -5.57 4.40 -17.60
C GLY A 406 -5.90 4.90 -19.01
N SER A 407 -6.52 6.06 -19.10
CA SER A 407 -6.87 6.66 -20.38
C SER A 407 -5.66 7.06 -21.21
N LEU A 408 -4.61 7.62 -20.61
CA LEU A 408 -3.38 8.03 -21.32
C LEU A 408 -2.60 6.82 -21.85
N ILE A 409 -2.44 5.75 -21.06
CA ILE A 409 -1.73 4.54 -21.48
C ILE A 409 -2.44 3.93 -22.69
N VAL A 410 -3.77 3.79 -22.63
CA VAL A 410 -4.54 3.22 -23.74
C VAL A 410 -4.42 4.10 -24.98
N LEU A 411 -4.57 5.41 -24.84
CA LEU A 411 -4.49 6.34 -25.96
C LEU A 411 -3.10 6.32 -26.60
N ALA A 412 -2.03 6.36 -25.81
CA ALA A 412 -0.64 6.30 -26.28
C ALA A 412 -0.37 4.97 -27.00
N THR A 413 -0.86 3.87 -26.45
CA THR A 413 -0.74 2.53 -27.04
C THR A 413 -1.40 2.45 -28.41
N LEU A 414 -2.65 2.93 -28.52
CA LEU A 414 -3.37 2.96 -29.78
C LEU A 414 -2.67 3.86 -30.79
N LEU A 415 -2.26 5.06 -30.38
CA LEU A 415 -1.53 6.00 -31.24
C LEU A 415 -0.23 5.38 -31.80
N ALA A 416 0.55 4.69 -30.95
CA ALA A 416 1.76 4.00 -31.38
C ALA A 416 1.45 2.88 -32.39
N THR A 417 0.42 2.07 -32.10
CA THR A 417 0.00 0.95 -32.95
C THR A 417 -0.46 1.42 -34.34
N PHE A 418 -1.12 2.56 -34.43
CA PHE A 418 -1.62 3.10 -35.70
C PHE A 418 -0.60 3.95 -36.47
N SER A 419 0.36 4.57 -35.79
CA SER A 419 1.39 5.39 -36.43
C SER A 419 2.55 4.55 -37.01
N GLY A 420 2.90 3.44 -36.35
CA GLY A 420 4.08 2.63 -36.67
C GLY A 420 3.99 1.67 -37.87
N ARG A 421 2.84 1.51 -38.54
CA ARG A 421 2.73 0.56 -39.67
C ARG A 421 3.37 1.11 -40.98
N PRO A 422 4.43 0.47 -41.52
CA PRO A 422 4.96 0.78 -42.85
C PRO A 422 4.00 0.31 -43.96
N ARG A 423 4.11 0.92 -45.14
CA ARG A 423 3.31 0.61 -46.34
C ARG A 423 3.41 -0.90 -46.66
N PRO A 424 2.30 -1.63 -46.89
CA PRO A 424 2.40 -2.80 -47.74
C PRO A 424 2.87 -2.32 -49.10
N GLY A 425 4.05 -2.77 -49.53
CA GLY A 425 4.52 -2.55 -50.88
C GLY A 425 3.49 -3.09 -51.86
N LEU A 426 2.93 -2.21 -52.68
CA LEU A 426 2.16 -2.59 -53.86
C LEU A 426 3.13 -3.35 -54.77
N THR A 427 3.06 -4.69 -54.78
CA THR A 427 3.59 -5.46 -55.90
C THR A 427 2.75 -5.09 -57.12
N ARG A 428 3.35 -4.26 -57.96
CA ARG A 428 2.86 -3.86 -59.27
C ARG A 428 2.64 -5.12 -60.10
N GLY A 429 1.39 -5.40 -60.45
CA GLY A 429 1.08 -6.22 -61.61
C GLY A 429 1.58 -5.50 -62.86
N SER A 430 2.42 -6.18 -63.63
CA SER A 430 2.74 -5.82 -65.01
C SER A 430 2.70 -7.10 -65.83
N ASP A 431 1.77 -7.14 -66.76
CA ASP A 431 1.65 -8.13 -67.82
C ASP A 431 2.99 -8.43 -68.51
N ARG A 432 3.23 -9.72 -68.77
CA ARG A 432 3.69 -10.19 -70.08
C ARG A 432 2.90 -11.45 -70.43
N GLY A 433 2.01 -11.31 -71.40
CA GLY A 433 1.36 -12.44 -72.05
C GLY A 433 2.33 -13.21 -72.94
N GLN A 434 2.06 -14.51 -73.08
CA GLN A 434 2.23 -15.26 -74.33
C GLN A 434 1.43 -16.57 -74.26
N SER A 435 0.32 -16.57 -75.00
CA SER A 435 -0.24 -17.64 -75.83
C SER A 435 0.22 -19.10 -75.61
N ALA A 436 -0.72 -20.00 -75.36
CA ALA A 436 -1.20 -21.00 -76.34
C ALA A 436 -2.23 -21.96 -75.71
N GLY A 437 -3.23 -22.34 -76.50
CA GLY A 437 -4.43 -23.07 -76.09
C GLY A 437 -4.29 -24.59 -75.85
N PRO A 438 -5.42 -25.29 -75.64
CA PRO A 438 -5.48 -26.59 -74.98
C PRO A 438 -5.71 -27.78 -75.94
N ALA A 439 -5.20 -28.97 -75.62
CA ALA A 439 -5.82 -30.29 -75.87
C ALA A 439 -4.85 -31.49 -75.67
N GLY A 440 -5.31 -32.51 -74.93
CA GLY A 440 -5.46 -33.87 -75.46
C GLY A 440 -4.27 -34.85 -75.59
N ARG A 441 -4.39 -35.97 -74.84
CA ARG A 441 -4.16 -37.39 -75.23
C ARG A 441 -2.74 -37.98 -75.43
N ARG A 442 -2.50 -39.03 -74.62
CA ARG A 442 -2.02 -40.43 -74.91
C ARG A 442 -0.57 -40.70 -75.40
N GLY A 443 0.03 -41.70 -74.71
CA GLY A 443 0.98 -42.71 -75.21
C GLY A 443 2.45 -42.29 -75.19
N GLY A 444 3.43 -43.08 -74.75
CA GLY A 444 3.48 -44.48 -74.35
C GLY A 444 4.92 -44.91 -73.99
N LEU A 445 5.01 -45.94 -73.15
CA LEU A 445 6.05 -46.98 -72.97
C LEU A 445 7.46 -46.84 -73.58
N ARG A 446 8.49 -47.06 -72.73
CA ARG A 446 9.52 -48.12 -72.87
C ARG A 446 10.40 -48.28 -71.61
N ASP A 447 10.48 -49.52 -71.12
CA ASP A 447 11.52 -50.14 -70.26
C ASP A 447 12.30 -51.15 -71.17
N PRO A 448 13.34 -51.98 -70.79
CA PRO A 448 13.89 -52.32 -69.45
C PRO A 448 15.43 -52.58 -69.35
N GLY A 449 15.94 -52.83 -68.12
CA GLY A 449 16.74 -54.07 -67.81
C GLY A 449 18.26 -54.04 -67.50
N GLY A 450 18.63 -54.59 -66.32
CA GLY A 450 19.87 -55.39 -66.00
C GLY A 450 21.09 -54.62 -65.42
N GLY A 451 21.82 -55.01 -64.35
CA GLY A 451 21.95 -56.22 -63.51
C GLY A 451 23.09 -56.02 -62.44
N PRO A 452 23.41 -57.00 -61.56
CA PRO A 452 24.00 -56.78 -60.21
C PRO A 452 25.40 -57.41 -59.90
N GLY A 453 26.00 -57.11 -58.72
CA GLY A 453 27.02 -57.98 -58.02
C GLY A 453 28.15 -57.28 -57.21
N ARG A 454 28.09 -57.29 -55.85
CA ARG A 454 28.96 -58.02 -54.85
C ARG A 454 30.38 -57.45 -54.55
N ARG A 455 30.64 -56.85 -53.35
CA ARG A 455 31.23 -57.41 -52.07
C ARG A 455 32.78 -57.33 -52.00
N PRO A 456 33.51 -57.49 -50.86
CA PRO A 456 33.13 -57.59 -49.42
C PRO A 456 34.14 -57.03 -48.33
N HIS A 457 33.79 -57.26 -47.04
CA HIS A 457 34.64 -57.54 -45.83
C HIS A 457 35.50 -56.40 -45.20
N LEU A 458 35.85 -56.34 -43.90
CA LEU A 458 35.48 -56.88 -42.56
C LEU A 458 36.35 -56.09 -41.53
N ARG A 459 35.91 -56.00 -40.26
CA ARG A 459 36.61 -55.49 -39.04
C ARG A 459 37.99 -56.19 -38.77
N PRO A 460 38.87 -55.86 -37.76
CA PRO A 460 38.60 -55.25 -36.41
C PRO A 460 39.72 -54.43 -35.68
N VAL A 461 39.33 -53.84 -34.53
CA VAL A 461 39.97 -53.74 -33.17
C VAL A 461 41.39 -53.16 -32.92
N ALA A 462 41.40 -52.19 -31.97
CA ALA A 462 42.39 -51.80 -30.93
C ALA A 462 43.82 -51.33 -31.29
N GLY A 463 44.30 -50.33 -30.54
CA GLY A 463 45.74 -50.07 -30.36
C GLY A 463 46.08 -48.61 -30.12
N ASP A 464 46.55 -48.34 -28.91
CA ASP A 464 46.92 -47.07 -28.28
C ASP A 464 48.27 -46.48 -28.79
N VAL A 465 48.65 -45.31 -28.25
CA VAL A 465 50.02 -44.73 -28.16
C VAL A 465 50.45 -43.61 -29.15
N ASP A 466 50.27 -42.37 -28.68
CA ASP A 466 51.32 -41.38 -28.29
C ASP A 466 52.11 -40.51 -29.32
N ARG A 467 52.32 -39.26 -28.85
CA ARG A 467 53.28 -38.19 -29.24
C ARG A 467 53.11 -37.41 -30.56
N SER A 468 52.93 -36.08 -30.41
CA SER A 468 54.03 -35.09 -30.52
C SER A 468 53.54 -33.63 -30.40
N CYS A 469 54.10 -32.88 -29.45
CA CYS A 469 54.18 -31.40 -29.45
C CYS A 469 55.53 -30.96 -30.06
N PRO A 470 55.66 -29.71 -30.55
CA PRO A 470 56.38 -28.66 -29.78
C PRO A 470 55.63 -27.30 -29.87
N GLY A 471 55.69 -26.33 -28.95
CA GLY A 471 56.82 -25.60 -28.34
C GLY A 471 56.51 -24.07 -28.44
N VAL A 472 56.05 -23.40 -27.37
CA VAL A 472 56.77 -22.44 -26.47
C VAL A 472 57.12 -21.06 -27.06
N VAL A 473 56.57 -19.97 -26.46
CA VAL A 473 57.21 -18.75 -25.83
C VAL A 473 56.02 -17.99 -25.17
N GLY A 474 55.98 -17.47 -23.94
CA GLY A 474 56.92 -17.21 -22.85
C GLY A 474 56.58 -15.85 -22.21
N GLY A 475 56.21 -15.81 -20.91
CA GLY A 475 55.89 -14.56 -20.19
C GLY A 475 55.36 -14.72 -18.75
N ARG A 476 56.28 -15.08 -17.82
CA ARG A 476 56.27 -15.02 -16.32
C ARG A 476 55.66 -13.71 -15.74
N GLN A 477 55.22 -13.53 -14.48
CA GLN A 477 54.94 -14.21 -13.18
C GLN A 477 54.63 -13.02 -12.18
N PRO A 478 54.56 -13.18 -10.83
CA PRO A 478 53.74 -13.98 -9.91
C PRO A 478 52.89 -13.03 -9.00
N GLY A 479 52.02 -13.36 -8.05
CA GLY A 479 51.75 -14.51 -7.19
C GLY A 479 51.45 -13.97 -5.78
N LEU A 480 50.41 -14.45 -5.10
CA LEU A 480 50.47 -14.87 -3.70
C LEU A 480 49.13 -15.50 -3.29
N ASP A 481 49.31 -16.74 -2.86
CA ASP A 481 48.40 -17.75 -2.40
C ASP A 481 48.20 -17.60 -0.88
N GLN A 482 47.03 -17.99 -0.36
CA GLN A 482 46.89 -18.90 0.79
C GLN A 482 45.45 -18.91 1.30
N GLY A 483 44.80 -20.06 1.12
CA GLY A 483 43.59 -20.44 1.85
C GLY A 483 43.90 -20.99 3.25
N HIS A 484 42.87 -21.01 4.09
CA HIS A 484 42.75 -21.89 5.24
C HIS A 484 41.30 -22.37 5.33
N CYS A 485 41.13 -23.70 5.27
CA CYS A 485 39.97 -24.43 5.77
C CYS A 485 40.35 -25.01 7.13
N VAL A 486 39.56 -24.81 8.18
CA VAL A 486 39.39 -25.76 9.30
C VAL A 486 38.00 -25.54 9.93
N GLU A 487 37.28 -26.66 10.08
CA GLU A 487 36.08 -27.01 10.88
C GLU A 487 34.77 -26.19 10.79
#